data_AF-A0A2S9D303-F1
#
_entry.id   AF-A0A2S9D303-F1
#
_cell.length_a   1.000
_cell.length_b   1.000
_cell.length_c   1.000
_cell.angle_alpha   90.00
_cell.angle_beta   90.00
_cell.angle_gamma   90.00
#
_symmetry.space_group_name_H-M   'P 1'
#
loop_
_entity.id
_entity.type
_entity.pdbx_description
1 polymer ?
#
loop_
_entity_poly.entity_id
_entity_poly.type
_entity_poly.pdbx_seq_one_letter_code
_entity_poly.pdbx_strand_id
1 'polypeptide(L)'
;MNRQKFIDKFMAAFVLLAMFKIIGIVAQLFHESFWSVAGTLGIFLIVAFIILIVITSLKDKEQNNRNSAGRKGSGSSSFYLENSLFDRIRSKYEELAEKYIAEKDYKKAARVYMNLLQDNYRGAKTLENGELYNEAAVVYLKKLNNKSDAAVCYEKAKQHKKAIDLYKEMEQKEKVGDLYKEINDLKNAHHYYQMVADDYVKNSQMVKASLVYRRKMEKTEEAQKVLLKGWEEDKDAFNCLNNYFANIFDIKKLESEIQNLYEKAPAHKKITYLDVMKYEFKKDPKLHTVTRNIAYEIIAEKVSTRSEIVNELKFFNPNDEVILKDISRFKTGRNKMFRN
;
A
#
# COMPACT_ATOMS: atom_id res chain seq x y z
N MET A 1 -10.61 -35.08 4.73
CA MET A 1 -10.14 -34.40 5.96
C MET A 1 -11.36 -33.90 6.73
N ASN A 2 -11.52 -34.23 8.02
CA ASN A 2 -12.69 -33.84 8.81
C ASN A 2 -12.70 -32.29 8.95
N ARG A 3 -13.67 -31.60 8.34
CA ARG A 3 -13.73 -30.12 8.27
C ARG A 3 -13.72 -29.48 9.67
N GLN A 4 -14.35 -30.10 10.65
CA GLN A 4 -14.24 -29.71 12.06
C GLN A 4 -12.79 -29.72 12.57
N LYS A 5 -12.02 -30.79 12.29
CA LYS A 5 -10.60 -30.87 12.65
C LYS A 5 -9.76 -29.82 11.94
N PHE A 6 -10.20 -29.33 10.78
CA PHE A 6 -9.55 -28.22 10.08
C PHE A 6 -9.87 -26.88 10.75
N ILE A 7 -11.14 -26.60 11.08
CA ILE A 7 -11.55 -25.38 11.78
C ILE A 7 -10.88 -25.29 13.16
N ASP A 8 -10.82 -26.39 13.91
CA ASP A 8 -10.18 -26.40 15.24
C ASP A 8 -8.66 -26.17 15.14
N LYS A 9 -7.98 -26.78 14.14
CA LYS A 9 -6.55 -26.53 13.89
C LYS A 9 -6.29 -25.10 13.40
N PHE A 10 -7.20 -24.56 12.58
CA PHE A 10 -7.12 -23.19 12.07
C PHE A 10 -7.32 -22.17 13.19
N MET A 11 -8.28 -22.40 14.09
CA MET A 11 -8.48 -21.58 15.30
C MET A 11 -7.25 -21.59 16.20
N ALA A 12 -6.66 -22.77 16.46
CA ALA A 12 -5.44 -22.87 17.25
C ALA A 12 -4.26 -22.10 16.61
N ALA A 13 -4.09 -22.23 15.29
CA ALA A 13 -3.06 -21.48 14.55
C ALA A 13 -3.33 -19.95 14.57
N PHE A 14 -4.58 -19.53 14.43
CA PHE A 14 -4.97 -18.12 14.47
C PHE A 14 -4.71 -17.50 15.84
N VAL A 15 -5.12 -18.17 16.93
CA VAL A 15 -4.85 -17.70 18.30
C VAL A 15 -3.35 -17.59 18.56
N LEU A 16 -2.57 -18.56 18.11
CA LEU A 16 -1.12 -18.57 18.26
C LEU A 16 -0.44 -17.43 17.48
N LEU A 17 -0.91 -17.14 16.26
CA LEU A 17 -0.45 -15.98 15.48
C LEU A 17 -0.87 -14.65 16.12
N ALA A 18 -2.09 -14.57 16.68
CA ALA A 18 -2.55 -13.39 17.39
C ALA A 18 -1.72 -13.11 18.64
N MET A 19 -1.31 -14.14 19.38
CA MET A 19 -0.40 -14.01 20.52
C MET A 19 0.97 -13.46 20.10
N PHE A 20 1.57 -13.99 19.03
CA PHE A 20 2.83 -13.43 18.52
C PHE A 20 2.69 -11.97 18.08
N LYS A 21 1.55 -11.61 17.49
CA LYS A 21 1.28 -10.23 17.09
C LYS A 21 1.12 -9.30 18.29
N ILE A 22 0.47 -9.76 19.36
CA ILE A 22 0.35 -9.01 20.63
C ILE A 22 1.74 -8.80 21.25
N ILE A 23 2.58 -9.83 21.30
CA ILE A 23 3.96 -9.72 21.80
C ILE A 23 4.75 -8.70 20.96
N GLY A 24 4.59 -8.72 19.63
CA GLY A 24 5.23 -7.76 18.74
C GLY A 24 4.76 -6.31 18.95
N ILE A 25 3.46 -6.11 19.21
CA ILE A 25 2.90 -4.78 19.53
C ILE A 25 3.40 -4.31 20.90
N VAL A 26 3.45 -5.20 21.90
CA VAL A 26 3.98 -4.88 23.24
C VAL A 26 5.47 -4.55 23.18
N ALA A 27 6.25 -5.20 22.31
CA ALA A 27 7.67 -4.86 22.11
C ALA A 27 7.88 -3.45 21.54
N GLN A 28 6.87 -2.83 20.91
CA GLN A 28 6.95 -1.44 20.43
C GLN A 28 6.91 -0.41 21.57
N LEU A 29 6.55 -0.80 22.80
CA LEU A 29 6.65 0.07 23.99
C LEU A 29 8.08 0.53 24.29
N PHE A 30 9.10 -0.15 23.76
CA PHE A 30 10.50 0.28 23.91
C PHE A 30 10.86 1.49 23.03
N HIS A 31 10.05 1.83 22.02
CA HIS A 31 10.36 2.86 21.03
C HIS A 31 9.22 3.87 20.79
N GLU A 32 7.98 3.55 21.15
CA GLU A 32 6.81 4.41 20.95
C GLU A 32 6.10 4.80 22.25
N SER A 33 5.27 5.85 22.17
CA SER A 33 4.43 6.31 23.29
C SER A 33 3.39 5.27 23.70
N PHE A 34 3.18 5.11 25.01
CA PHE A 34 2.21 4.17 25.61
C PHE A 34 0.82 4.27 24.96
N TRP A 35 0.34 5.48 24.69
CA TRP A 35 -0.99 5.71 24.10
C TRP A 35 -1.09 5.24 22.64
N SER A 36 -0.01 5.32 21.85
CA SER A 36 0.05 4.80 20.48
C SER A 36 -0.05 3.27 20.46
N VAL A 37 0.72 2.63 21.34
CA VAL A 37 0.75 1.17 21.47
C VAL A 37 -0.58 0.66 22.03
N ALA A 38 -1.16 1.34 23.03
CA ALA A 38 -2.48 1.01 23.57
C ALA A 38 -3.59 1.13 22.52
N GLY A 39 -3.55 2.18 21.68
CA GLY A 39 -4.50 2.36 20.58
C GLY A 39 -4.39 1.26 19.53
N THR A 40 -3.17 0.92 19.13
CA THR A 40 -2.90 -0.13 18.12
C THR A 40 -3.28 -1.51 18.65
N LEU A 41 -3.01 -1.79 19.92
CA LEU A 41 -3.45 -3.00 20.60
C LEU A 41 -4.98 -3.08 20.68
N GLY A 42 -5.66 -1.98 21.00
CA GLY A 42 -7.12 -1.91 21.04
C GLY A 42 -7.76 -2.22 19.69
N ILE A 43 -7.28 -1.60 18.61
CA ILE A 43 -7.77 -1.87 17.24
C ILE A 43 -7.51 -3.34 16.86
N PHE A 44 -6.33 -3.86 17.18
CA PHE A 44 -5.99 -5.25 16.89
C PHE A 44 -6.92 -6.23 17.61
N LEU A 45 -7.22 -5.99 18.90
CA LEU A 45 -8.13 -6.82 19.68
C LEU A 45 -9.56 -6.80 19.13
N ILE A 46 -10.05 -5.64 18.68
CA ILE A 46 -11.38 -5.52 18.06
C ILE A 46 -11.45 -6.34 16.76
N VAL A 47 -10.45 -6.20 15.90
CA VAL A 47 -10.39 -6.95 14.63
C VAL A 47 -10.26 -8.46 14.88
N ALA A 48 -9.40 -8.86 15.82
CA ALA A 48 -9.25 -10.25 16.21
C ALA A 48 -10.55 -10.83 16.77
N PHE A 49 -11.29 -10.05 17.57
CA PHE A 49 -12.58 -10.43 18.13
C PHE A 49 -13.66 -10.61 17.04
N ILE A 50 -13.74 -9.72 16.06
CA ILE A 50 -14.65 -9.85 14.92
C ILE A 50 -14.36 -11.13 14.13
N ILE A 51 -13.08 -11.41 13.85
CA ILE A 51 -12.66 -12.64 13.15
C ILE A 51 -13.05 -13.87 13.98
N LEU A 52 -12.89 -13.82 15.31
CA LEU A 52 -13.26 -14.90 16.22
C LEU A 52 -14.77 -15.17 16.19
N ILE A 53 -15.60 -14.11 16.19
CA ILE A 53 -17.07 -14.21 16.03
C ILE A 53 -17.45 -14.84 14.68
N VAL A 54 -16.79 -14.46 13.60
CA VAL A 54 -17.06 -15.03 12.27
C VAL A 54 -16.70 -16.51 12.24
N ILE A 55 -15.57 -16.90 12.83
CA ILE A 55 -15.15 -18.31 12.86
C ILE A 55 -16.07 -19.14 13.78
N THR A 56 -16.49 -18.61 14.93
CA THR A 56 -17.46 -19.31 15.81
C THR A 56 -18.83 -19.43 15.14
N SER A 57 -19.30 -18.40 14.43
CA SER A 57 -20.53 -18.47 13.63
C SER A 57 -20.46 -19.54 12.54
N LEU A 58 -19.31 -19.69 11.87
CA LEU A 58 -19.08 -20.77 10.90
C LEU A 58 -19.05 -22.16 11.55
N LYS A 59 -18.48 -22.27 12.76
CA LYS A 59 -18.46 -23.51 13.56
C LYS A 59 -19.86 -23.90 14.03
N ASP A 60 -20.67 -22.96 14.50
CA ASP A 60 -22.05 -23.19 14.93
C ASP A 60 -22.95 -23.59 13.75
N LYS A 61 -22.72 -22.99 12.57
CA LYS A 61 -23.44 -23.35 11.34
C LYS A 61 -23.10 -24.77 10.88
N GLU A 62 -21.85 -25.23 11.05
CA GLU A 62 -21.44 -26.61 10.74
C GLU A 62 -21.89 -27.62 11.81
N GLN A 63 -21.85 -27.25 13.09
CA GLN A 63 -22.32 -28.08 14.20
C GLN A 63 -23.84 -28.25 14.19
N ASN A 64 -24.61 -27.21 13.83
CA ASN A 64 -26.05 -27.32 13.56
C ASN A 64 -26.35 -28.20 12.33
N ASN A 65 -25.48 -28.21 11.32
CA ASN A 65 -25.61 -29.10 10.16
C ASN A 65 -25.30 -30.58 10.46
N ARG A 66 -24.54 -30.86 11.51
CA ARG A 66 -24.29 -32.23 12.00
C ARG A 66 -25.31 -32.67 13.05
N ASN A 67 -25.81 -31.74 13.88
CA ASN A 67 -26.85 -32.01 14.87
C ASN A 67 -28.27 -32.07 14.27
N SER A 68 -28.49 -31.53 13.07
CA SER A 68 -29.74 -31.68 12.32
C SER A 68 -29.96 -33.11 11.76
N ALA A 69 -28.95 -33.98 11.84
CA ALA A 69 -29.08 -35.41 11.53
C ALA A 69 -29.55 -36.26 12.73
N GLY A 70 -29.81 -35.66 13.90
CA GLY A 70 -30.07 -36.42 15.12
C GLY A 70 -30.84 -35.67 16.20
N ARG A 71 -32.08 -35.23 15.91
CA ARG A 71 -33.12 -35.10 16.94
C ARG A 71 -34.52 -35.02 16.31
N LYS A 72 -35.24 -36.14 16.37
CA LYS A 72 -36.71 -36.15 16.34
C LYS A 72 -37.19 -35.41 17.58
N GLY A 73 -37.79 -34.24 17.37
CA GLY A 73 -38.53 -33.47 18.36
C GLY A 73 -39.66 -32.79 17.60
N SER A 74 -40.90 -33.14 17.95
CA SER A 74 -42.12 -32.81 17.24
C SER A 74 -42.37 -31.31 17.13
N GLY A 75 -42.72 -30.84 15.93
CA GLY A 75 -43.27 -29.52 15.71
C GLY A 75 -42.77 -28.87 14.41
N SER A 76 -43.67 -28.70 13.44
CA SER A 76 -43.51 -27.97 12.18
C SER A 76 -43.01 -28.76 10.97
N SER A 77 -43.89 -29.58 10.39
CA SER A 77 -43.76 -30.20 9.07
C SER A 77 -43.91 -29.22 7.89
N SER A 78 -43.97 -27.91 8.14
CA SER A 78 -44.09 -26.88 7.10
C SER A 78 -42.74 -26.40 6.57
N PHE A 79 -41.72 -26.32 7.43
CA PHE A 79 -40.44 -25.66 7.10
C PHE A 79 -39.56 -26.42 6.09
N TYR A 80 -39.55 -27.76 6.09
CA TYR A 80 -38.70 -28.55 5.19
C TYR A 80 -39.25 -28.62 3.75
N LEU A 81 -40.58 -28.66 3.60
CA LEU A 81 -41.22 -28.66 2.28
C LEU A 81 -41.05 -27.29 1.59
N GLU A 82 -41.19 -26.22 2.37
CA GLU A 82 -41.08 -24.83 1.93
C GLU A 82 -39.65 -24.47 1.49
N ASN A 83 -38.61 -24.89 2.22
CA ASN A 83 -37.22 -24.71 1.82
C ASN A 83 -36.90 -25.40 0.48
N SER A 84 -37.37 -26.63 0.28
CA SER A 84 -37.14 -27.37 -0.97
C SER A 84 -37.85 -26.74 -2.18
N LEU A 85 -39.00 -26.10 -1.96
CA LEU A 85 -39.75 -25.42 -2.99
C LEU A 85 -39.10 -24.07 -3.32
N PHE A 86 -38.69 -23.32 -2.31
CA PHE A 86 -37.94 -22.07 -2.46
C PHE A 86 -36.63 -22.29 -3.24
N ASP A 87 -35.87 -23.32 -2.91
CA ASP A 87 -34.63 -23.67 -3.61
C ASP A 87 -34.88 -24.03 -5.08
N ARG A 88 -35.97 -24.77 -5.38
CA ARG A 88 -36.35 -25.07 -6.77
C ARG A 88 -36.77 -23.83 -7.54
N ILE A 89 -37.52 -22.91 -6.93
CA ILE A 89 -37.91 -21.64 -7.56
C ILE A 89 -36.67 -20.79 -7.84
N ARG A 90 -35.77 -20.70 -6.85
CA ARG A 90 -34.49 -20.00 -6.99
C ARG A 90 -33.68 -20.57 -8.16
N SER A 91 -33.52 -21.89 -8.22
CA SER A 91 -32.79 -22.57 -9.32
C SER A 91 -33.38 -22.21 -10.68
N LYS A 92 -34.71 -22.23 -10.83
CA LYS A 92 -35.37 -21.86 -12.10
C LYS A 92 -35.09 -20.40 -12.50
N TYR A 93 -35.05 -19.48 -11.55
CA TYR A 93 -34.70 -18.09 -11.84
C TYR A 93 -33.21 -17.91 -12.12
N GLU A 94 -32.34 -18.67 -11.47
CA GLU A 94 -30.90 -18.68 -11.77
C GLU A 94 -30.67 -19.19 -13.21
N GLU A 95 -31.26 -20.32 -13.59
CA GLU A 95 -31.22 -20.85 -14.97
C GLU A 95 -31.78 -19.86 -16.00
N LEU A 96 -32.88 -19.17 -15.68
CA LEU A 96 -33.46 -18.16 -16.55
C LEU A 96 -32.53 -16.96 -16.74
N ALA A 97 -31.88 -16.49 -15.68
CA ALA A 97 -30.92 -15.40 -15.76
C ALA A 97 -29.69 -15.81 -16.58
N GLU A 98 -29.17 -17.02 -16.37
CA GLU A 98 -28.05 -17.57 -17.13
C GLU A 98 -28.38 -17.73 -18.62
N LYS A 99 -29.60 -18.17 -18.95
CA LYS A 99 -30.08 -18.21 -20.33
C LYS A 99 -30.04 -16.83 -20.98
N TYR A 100 -30.54 -15.80 -20.29
CA TYR A 100 -30.47 -14.43 -20.82
C TYR A 100 -29.03 -13.92 -20.97
N ILE A 101 -28.12 -14.30 -20.07
CA ILE A 101 -26.68 -13.98 -20.22
C ILE A 101 -26.09 -14.67 -21.45
N ALA A 102 -26.40 -15.95 -21.68
CA ALA A 102 -25.95 -16.69 -22.85
C ALA A 102 -26.47 -16.07 -24.16
N GLU A 103 -27.69 -15.52 -24.14
CA GLU A 103 -28.29 -14.74 -25.23
C GLU A 103 -27.76 -13.29 -25.33
N LYS A 104 -26.84 -12.88 -24.45
CA LYS A 104 -26.30 -11.52 -24.31
C LYS A 104 -27.35 -10.45 -23.95
N ASP A 105 -28.53 -10.86 -23.46
CA ASP A 105 -29.55 -9.96 -22.92
C ASP A 105 -29.30 -9.68 -21.43
N TYR A 106 -28.22 -8.93 -21.17
CA TYR A 106 -27.79 -8.58 -19.82
C TYR A 106 -28.83 -7.75 -19.05
N LYS A 107 -29.68 -6.98 -19.75
CA LYS A 107 -30.76 -6.20 -19.12
C LYS A 107 -31.82 -7.10 -18.53
N LYS A 108 -32.28 -8.11 -19.27
CA LYS A 108 -33.26 -9.07 -18.75
C LYS A 108 -32.65 -9.93 -17.65
N ALA A 109 -31.44 -10.43 -17.83
CA ALA A 109 -30.73 -11.21 -16.80
C ALA A 109 -30.62 -10.44 -15.48
N ALA A 110 -30.19 -9.17 -15.54
CA ALA A 110 -30.09 -8.33 -14.37
C ALA A 110 -31.44 -8.07 -13.68
N ARG A 111 -32.52 -7.90 -14.45
CA ARG A 111 -33.88 -7.78 -13.88
C ARG A 111 -34.31 -9.04 -13.16
N VAL A 112 -33.98 -10.23 -13.69
CA VAL A 112 -34.24 -11.50 -12.99
C VAL A 112 -33.50 -11.54 -11.65
N TYR A 113 -32.19 -11.24 -11.65
CA TYR A 113 -31.42 -11.19 -10.40
C TYR A 113 -31.98 -10.16 -9.40
N MET A 114 -32.26 -8.93 -9.82
CA MET A 114 -32.71 -7.86 -8.92
C MET A 114 -34.14 -8.05 -8.42
N ASN A 115 -35.08 -8.43 -9.30
CA ASN A 115 -36.51 -8.40 -8.97
C ASN A 115 -37.02 -9.77 -8.50
N LEU A 116 -36.53 -10.87 -9.08
CA LEU A 116 -37.03 -12.21 -8.77
C LEU A 116 -36.17 -12.89 -7.69
N LEU A 117 -34.85 -12.73 -7.78
CA LEU A 117 -33.90 -13.31 -6.81
C LEU A 117 -33.53 -12.35 -5.67
N GLN A 118 -33.98 -11.09 -5.73
CA GLN A 118 -33.64 -10.02 -4.77
C GLN A 118 -32.13 -9.81 -4.56
N ASP A 119 -31.32 -10.21 -5.54
CA ASP A 119 -29.86 -10.09 -5.53
C ASP A 119 -29.44 -8.88 -6.36
N ASN A 120 -29.47 -7.71 -5.71
CA ASN A 120 -29.09 -6.46 -6.36
C ASN A 120 -27.62 -6.44 -6.79
N TYR A 121 -26.73 -7.16 -6.10
CA TYR A 121 -25.30 -7.23 -6.42
C TYR A 121 -25.07 -8.02 -7.70
N ARG A 122 -25.59 -9.24 -7.81
CA ARG A 122 -25.51 -10.02 -9.05
C ARG A 122 -26.19 -9.31 -10.22
N GLY A 123 -27.29 -8.62 -9.96
CA GLY A 123 -27.94 -7.75 -10.94
C GLY A 123 -27.02 -6.65 -11.47
N ALA A 124 -26.41 -5.86 -10.57
CA ALA A 124 -25.45 -4.82 -10.93
C ALA A 124 -24.24 -5.38 -11.68
N LYS A 125 -23.69 -6.51 -11.21
CA LYS A 125 -22.54 -7.16 -11.83
C LYS A 125 -22.85 -7.69 -13.22
N THR A 126 -24.06 -8.22 -13.43
CA THR A 126 -24.53 -8.68 -14.75
C THR A 126 -24.63 -7.51 -15.73
N LEU A 127 -25.11 -6.34 -15.28
CA LEU A 127 -25.10 -5.12 -16.11
C LEU A 127 -23.67 -4.67 -16.43
N GLU A 128 -22.78 -4.66 -15.43
CA GLU A 128 -21.39 -4.29 -15.62
C GLU A 128 -20.68 -5.21 -16.63
N ASN A 129 -20.89 -6.53 -16.52
CA ASN A 129 -20.33 -7.52 -17.45
C ASN A 129 -20.87 -7.35 -18.88
N GLY A 130 -22.10 -6.83 -19.01
CA GLY A 130 -22.70 -6.46 -20.29
C GLY A 130 -22.30 -5.08 -20.81
N GLU A 131 -21.31 -4.42 -20.18
CA GLU A 131 -20.85 -3.05 -20.48
C GLU A 131 -21.94 -1.96 -20.32
N LEU A 132 -23.03 -2.30 -19.62
CA LEU A 132 -24.13 -1.39 -19.28
C LEU A 132 -23.78 -0.59 -18.02
N TYR A 133 -22.66 0.12 -18.10
CA TYR A 133 -22.03 0.76 -16.94
C TYR A 133 -22.91 1.84 -16.29
N ASN A 134 -23.68 2.59 -17.07
CA ASN A 134 -24.59 3.61 -16.52
C ASN A 134 -25.71 2.98 -15.68
N GLU A 135 -26.35 1.91 -16.19
CA GLU A 135 -27.37 1.21 -15.42
C GLU A 135 -26.77 0.51 -14.19
N ALA A 136 -25.60 -0.12 -14.32
CA ALA A 136 -24.89 -0.74 -13.20
C ALA A 136 -24.59 0.29 -12.10
N ALA A 137 -24.07 1.47 -12.45
CA ALA A 137 -23.75 2.53 -11.50
C ALA A 137 -24.97 2.99 -10.68
N VAL A 138 -26.14 3.11 -11.32
CA VAL A 138 -27.38 3.47 -10.63
C VAL A 138 -27.81 2.39 -9.64
N VAL A 139 -27.65 1.11 -9.98
CA VAL A 139 -27.94 0.01 -9.05
C VAL A 139 -26.97 0.01 -7.88
N TYR A 140 -25.66 0.12 -8.14
CA TYR A 140 -24.64 0.22 -7.09
C TYR A 140 -24.93 1.39 -6.14
N LEU A 141 -25.27 2.56 -6.67
CA LEU A 141 -25.53 3.74 -5.85
C LEU A 141 -26.84 3.65 -5.07
N LYS A 142 -27.97 3.37 -5.75
CA LYS A 142 -29.31 3.49 -5.14
C LYS A 142 -29.76 2.26 -4.36
N LYS A 143 -29.36 1.05 -4.78
CA LYS A 143 -29.83 -0.20 -4.18
C LYS A 143 -28.80 -0.83 -3.24
N LEU A 144 -27.51 -0.64 -3.52
CA LEU A 144 -26.42 -1.22 -2.74
C LEU A 144 -25.69 -0.21 -1.85
N ASN A 145 -25.97 1.10 -2.02
CA ASN A 145 -25.26 2.19 -1.35
C ASN A 145 -23.73 2.10 -1.48
N ASN A 146 -23.26 1.54 -2.59
CA ASN A 146 -21.85 1.32 -2.87
C ASN A 146 -21.34 2.41 -3.82
N LYS A 147 -20.86 3.50 -3.22
CA LYS A 147 -20.33 4.65 -3.95
C LYS A 147 -19.08 4.31 -4.76
N SER A 148 -18.24 3.38 -4.27
CA SER A 148 -16.99 3.02 -4.92
C SER A 148 -17.24 2.31 -6.26
N ASP A 149 -18.07 1.26 -6.27
CA ASP A 149 -18.38 0.54 -7.51
C ASP A 149 -19.21 1.42 -8.47
N ALA A 150 -20.08 2.28 -7.94
CA ALA A 150 -20.81 3.25 -8.74
C ALA A 150 -19.87 4.26 -9.44
N ALA A 151 -18.87 4.79 -8.74
CA ALA A 151 -17.89 5.71 -9.30
C ALA A 151 -17.05 5.06 -10.40
N VAL A 152 -16.60 3.83 -10.19
CA VAL A 152 -15.87 3.03 -11.19
C VAL A 152 -16.74 2.78 -12.43
N CYS A 153 -18.02 2.44 -12.25
CA CYS A 153 -18.93 2.26 -13.37
C CYS A 153 -19.17 3.57 -14.13
N TYR A 154 -19.34 4.70 -13.45
CA TYR A 154 -19.47 5.99 -14.14
C TYR A 154 -18.20 6.38 -14.91
N GLU A 155 -17.02 6.06 -14.38
CA GLU A 155 -15.75 6.25 -15.09
C GLU A 155 -15.68 5.40 -16.37
N LYS A 156 -15.98 4.10 -16.28
CA LYS A 156 -16.07 3.20 -17.45
C LYS A 156 -17.11 3.69 -18.48
N ALA A 157 -18.19 4.31 -18.01
CA ALA A 157 -19.22 4.93 -18.85
C ALA A 157 -18.84 6.31 -19.43
N LYS A 158 -17.61 6.80 -19.18
CA LYS A 158 -17.14 8.16 -19.53
C LYS A 158 -18.01 9.28 -18.94
N GLN A 159 -18.75 8.99 -17.87
CA GLN A 159 -19.52 9.97 -17.10
C GLN A 159 -18.64 10.62 -16.03
N HIS A 160 -17.53 11.24 -16.45
CA HIS A 160 -16.50 11.75 -15.54
C HIS A 160 -17.06 12.71 -14.48
N LYS A 161 -18.03 13.58 -14.82
CA LYS A 161 -18.65 14.50 -13.85
C LYS A 161 -19.32 13.75 -12.68
N LYS A 162 -20.10 12.71 -12.96
CA LYS A 162 -20.76 11.89 -11.92
C LYS A 162 -19.75 11.10 -11.10
N ALA A 163 -18.72 10.56 -11.75
CA ALA A 163 -17.64 9.87 -11.06
C ALA A 163 -16.88 10.83 -10.12
N ILE A 164 -16.55 12.04 -10.59
CA ILE A 164 -15.90 13.10 -9.81
C ILE A 164 -16.71 13.42 -8.56
N ASP A 165 -18.02 13.62 -8.67
CA ASP A 165 -18.87 13.93 -7.51
C ASP A 165 -18.80 12.82 -6.45
N LEU A 166 -18.89 11.56 -6.86
CA LEU A 166 -18.74 10.42 -5.94
C LEU A 166 -17.34 10.31 -5.33
N TYR A 167 -16.28 10.51 -6.12
CA TYR A 167 -14.91 10.46 -5.62
C TYR A 167 -14.59 11.62 -4.66
N LYS A 168 -15.22 12.79 -4.83
CA LYS A 168 -15.15 13.90 -3.87
C LYS A 168 -15.80 13.53 -2.53
N GLU A 169 -16.99 12.93 -2.57
CA GLU A 169 -17.68 12.48 -1.36
C GLU A 169 -16.88 11.42 -0.58
N MET A 170 -16.06 10.63 -1.28
CA MET A 170 -15.17 9.62 -0.68
C MET A 170 -13.77 10.16 -0.37
N GLU A 171 -13.55 11.47 -0.50
CA GLU A 171 -12.26 12.15 -0.28
C GLU A 171 -11.08 11.58 -1.09
N GLN A 172 -11.34 10.94 -2.24
CA GLN A 172 -10.31 10.37 -3.12
C GLN A 172 -9.70 11.46 -4.02
N LYS A 173 -9.01 12.42 -3.40
CA LYS A 173 -8.48 13.63 -4.04
C LYS A 173 -7.63 13.36 -5.29
N GLU A 174 -6.73 12.38 -5.24
CA GLU A 174 -5.87 12.04 -6.38
C GLU A 174 -6.69 11.55 -7.58
N LYS A 175 -7.69 10.69 -7.32
CA LYS A 175 -8.58 10.17 -8.37
C LYS A 175 -9.46 11.27 -8.97
N VAL A 176 -9.91 12.21 -8.15
CA VAL A 176 -10.62 13.42 -8.63
C VAL A 176 -9.72 14.24 -9.56
N GLY A 177 -8.46 14.46 -9.17
CA GLY A 177 -7.47 15.14 -10.02
C GLY A 177 -7.23 14.43 -11.35
N ASP A 178 -7.13 13.10 -11.33
CA ASP A 178 -6.97 12.26 -12.52
C ASP A 178 -8.15 12.43 -13.49
N LEU A 179 -9.38 12.36 -13.00
CA LEU A 179 -10.58 12.55 -13.83
C LEU A 179 -10.70 13.97 -14.37
N TYR A 180 -10.32 14.99 -13.60
CA TYR A 180 -10.27 16.36 -14.12
C TYR A 180 -9.24 16.51 -15.25
N LYS A 181 -8.09 15.83 -15.14
CA LYS A 181 -7.09 15.78 -16.22
C LYS A 181 -7.64 15.10 -17.47
N GLU A 182 -8.37 13.98 -17.32
CA GLU A 182 -9.00 13.26 -18.44
C GLU A 182 -9.98 14.12 -19.24
N ILE A 183 -10.69 15.03 -18.59
CA ILE A 183 -11.61 15.98 -19.25
C ILE A 183 -10.93 17.32 -19.62
N ASN A 184 -9.60 17.37 -19.57
CA ASN A 184 -8.77 18.54 -19.89
C ASN A 184 -9.03 19.79 -19.02
N ASP A 185 -9.56 19.60 -17.81
CA ASP A 185 -9.72 20.65 -16.81
C ASP A 185 -8.48 20.70 -15.89
N LEU A 186 -7.37 21.19 -16.47
CA LEU A 186 -6.07 21.21 -15.79
C LEU A 186 -6.07 22.09 -14.53
N LYS A 187 -6.92 23.13 -14.49
CA LYS A 187 -7.03 24.02 -13.32
C LYS A 187 -7.53 23.24 -12.11
N ASN A 188 -8.65 22.52 -12.26
CA ASN A 188 -9.19 21.71 -11.16
C ASN A 188 -8.31 20.49 -10.88
N ALA A 189 -7.72 19.87 -11.90
CA ALA A 189 -6.77 18.77 -11.71
C ALA A 189 -5.60 19.21 -10.81
N HIS A 190 -4.95 20.34 -11.13
CA HIS A 190 -3.85 20.88 -10.31
C HIS A 190 -4.28 21.28 -8.90
N HIS A 191 -5.50 21.80 -8.72
CA HIS A 191 -6.01 22.10 -7.39
C HIS A 191 -6.09 20.82 -6.52
N TYR A 192 -6.67 19.74 -7.04
CA TYR A 192 -6.77 18.49 -6.30
C TYR A 192 -5.41 17.81 -6.10
N TYR A 193 -4.52 17.83 -7.09
CA TYR A 193 -3.16 17.32 -6.93
C TYR A 193 -2.35 18.12 -5.90
N GLN A 194 -2.55 19.44 -5.82
CA GLN A 194 -1.93 20.25 -4.79
C GLN A 194 -2.35 19.80 -3.39
N MET A 195 -3.65 19.55 -3.17
CA MET A 195 -4.14 19.02 -1.89
C MET A 195 -3.52 17.66 -1.54
N VAL A 196 -3.34 16.78 -2.54
CA VAL A 196 -2.68 15.47 -2.35
C VAL A 196 -1.20 15.65 -1.98
N ALA A 197 -0.49 16.54 -2.68
CA ALA A 197 0.90 16.84 -2.37
C ALA A 197 1.05 17.43 -0.96
N ASP A 198 0.14 18.33 -0.57
CA ASP A 198 0.11 18.93 0.77
C ASP A 198 -0.16 17.90 1.86
N ASP A 199 -1.10 16.97 1.64
CA ASP A 199 -1.35 15.85 2.56
C ASP A 199 -0.11 14.96 2.70
N TYR A 200 0.59 14.68 1.60
CA TYR A 200 1.85 13.91 1.64
C TYR A 200 2.95 14.65 2.39
N VAL A 201 3.15 15.95 2.15
CA VAL A 201 4.14 16.76 2.89
C VAL A 201 3.80 16.80 4.38
N LYS A 202 2.53 17.03 4.73
CA LYS A 202 2.06 17.05 6.13
C LYS A 202 2.34 15.73 6.85
N ASN A 203 2.24 14.61 6.13
CA ASN A 203 2.54 13.28 6.65
C ASN A 203 4.01 12.85 6.47
N SER A 204 4.93 13.79 6.17
CA SER A 204 6.37 13.53 5.94
C SER A 204 6.67 12.55 4.78
N GLN A 205 5.72 12.31 3.88
CA GLN A 205 5.86 11.47 2.69
C GLN A 205 6.43 12.28 1.51
N MET A 206 7.60 12.88 1.72
CA MET A 206 8.20 13.88 0.81
C MET A 206 8.44 13.34 -0.60
N VAL A 207 8.89 12.08 -0.74
CA VAL A 207 9.09 11.45 -2.05
C VAL A 207 7.76 11.27 -2.81
N LYS A 208 6.66 10.95 -2.11
CA LYS A 208 5.34 10.86 -2.77
C LYS A 208 4.85 12.23 -3.23
N ALA A 209 4.99 13.24 -2.38
CA ALA A 209 4.66 14.63 -2.74
C ALA A 209 5.44 15.09 -3.97
N SER A 210 6.75 14.83 -4.04
CA SER A 210 7.56 15.22 -5.21
C SER A 210 7.14 14.49 -6.49
N LEU A 211 6.68 13.24 -6.40
CA LEU A 211 6.14 12.51 -7.55
C LEU A 211 4.83 13.12 -8.06
N VAL A 212 3.94 13.61 -7.17
CA VAL A 212 2.73 14.32 -7.57
C VAL A 212 3.09 15.61 -8.31
N TYR A 213 3.96 16.43 -7.74
CA TYR A 213 4.44 17.65 -8.40
C TYR A 213 5.04 17.37 -9.77
N ARG A 214 5.96 16.41 -9.86
CA ARG A 214 6.70 16.11 -11.09
C ARG A 214 5.85 15.46 -12.17
N ARG A 215 5.05 14.45 -11.82
CA ARG A 215 4.36 13.58 -12.79
C ARG A 215 2.92 13.98 -13.07
N LYS A 216 2.21 14.52 -12.07
CA LYS A 216 0.79 14.88 -12.21
C LYS A 216 0.61 16.35 -12.57
N MET A 217 1.47 17.22 -12.03
CA MET A 217 1.41 18.68 -12.23
C MET A 217 2.51 19.26 -13.13
N GLU A 218 3.48 18.43 -13.54
CA GLU A 218 4.63 18.84 -14.38
C GLU A 218 5.48 19.98 -13.77
N LYS A 219 5.45 20.13 -12.44
CA LYS A 219 6.22 21.10 -11.66
C LYS A 219 7.51 20.48 -11.14
N THR A 220 8.51 20.34 -12.02
CA THR A 220 9.81 19.72 -11.71
C THR A 220 10.58 20.48 -10.62
N GLU A 221 10.54 21.81 -10.62
CA GLU A 221 11.21 22.65 -9.63
C GLU A 221 10.62 22.46 -8.22
N GLU A 222 9.28 22.45 -8.11
CA GLU A 222 8.61 22.21 -6.83
C GLU A 222 8.88 20.79 -6.31
N ALA A 223 8.95 19.80 -7.20
CA ALA A 223 9.36 18.45 -6.82
C ALA A 223 10.78 18.43 -6.22
N GLN A 224 11.73 19.17 -6.80
CA GLN A 224 13.09 19.28 -6.25
C GLN A 224 13.11 20.01 -4.90
N LYS A 225 12.34 21.09 -4.73
CA LYS A 225 12.22 21.80 -3.45
C LYS A 225 11.70 20.89 -2.34
N VAL A 226 10.69 20.07 -2.62
CA VAL A 226 10.12 19.12 -1.64
C VAL A 226 11.12 18.04 -1.26
N LEU A 227 11.87 17.50 -2.22
CA LEU A 227 12.91 16.51 -1.94
C LEU A 227 14.05 17.11 -1.10
N LEU A 228 14.49 18.33 -1.44
CA LEU A 228 15.53 19.02 -0.68
C LEU A 228 15.06 19.31 0.75
N LYS A 229 13.82 19.79 0.93
CA LYS A 229 13.20 19.97 2.24
C LYS A 229 13.17 18.66 3.05
N GLY A 230 12.82 17.54 2.41
CA GLY A 230 12.82 16.23 3.05
C GLY A 230 14.22 15.79 3.53
N TRP A 231 15.25 16.07 2.72
CA TRP A 231 16.64 15.92 3.13
C TRP A 231 17.00 16.82 4.32
N GLU A 232 16.63 18.10 4.28
CA GLU A 232 16.95 19.11 5.31
C GLU A 232 16.26 18.82 6.64
N GLU A 233 15.01 18.34 6.63
CA GLU A 233 14.20 18.07 7.83
C GLU A 233 14.31 16.63 8.35
N ASP A 234 15.27 15.83 7.86
CA ASP A 234 15.47 14.42 8.24
C ASP A 234 14.20 13.54 8.00
N LYS A 235 13.42 13.87 6.97
CA LYS A 235 12.21 13.13 6.56
C LYS A 235 12.54 12.19 5.42
N ASP A 236 12.81 10.93 5.76
CA ASP A 236 13.26 9.91 4.79
C ASP A 236 14.46 10.41 3.97
N ALA A 237 15.46 10.94 4.69
CA ALA A 237 16.55 11.74 4.16
C ALA A 237 17.32 11.04 3.02
N PHE A 238 17.56 9.73 3.17
CA PHE A 238 18.22 8.93 2.13
C PHE A 238 17.42 8.96 0.82
N ASN A 239 16.14 8.59 0.85
CA ASN A 239 15.33 8.52 -0.35
C ASN A 239 15.09 9.90 -0.96
N CYS A 240 14.94 10.93 -0.11
CA CYS A 240 14.82 12.31 -0.56
C CYS A 240 16.05 12.78 -1.33
N LEU A 241 17.25 12.62 -0.76
CA LEU A 241 18.50 13.03 -1.40
C LEU A 241 18.80 12.20 -2.66
N ASN A 242 18.59 10.88 -2.60
CA ASN A 242 18.77 10.00 -3.75
C ASN A 242 17.83 10.38 -4.92
N ASN A 243 16.55 10.67 -4.64
CA ASN A 243 15.63 11.13 -5.67
C ASN A 243 15.95 12.55 -6.16
N TYR A 244 16.45 13.42 -5.29
CA TYR A 244 16.87 14.78 -5.66
C TYR A 244 17.98 14.74 -6.72
N PHE A 245 19.02 13.93 -6.49
CA PHE A 245 20.11 13.73 -7.45
C PHE A 245 19.66 12.99 -8.70
N ALA A 246 18.79 11.97 -8.57
CA ALA A 246 18.26 11.25 -9.72
C ALA A 246 17.45 12.13 -10.69
N ASN A 247 16.93 13.28 -10.23
CA ASN A 247 16.21 14.23 -11.07
C ASN A 247 17.14 15.23 -11.82
N ILE A 248 18.46 15.16 -11.60
CA ILE A 248 19.45 16.01 -12.28
C ILE A 248 20.13 15.20 -13.38
N PHE A 249 19.75 15.46 -14.62
CA PHE A 249 20.26 14.71 -15.78
C PHE A 249 21.61 15.22 -16.30
N ASP A 250 21.92 16.50 -16.10
CA ASP A 250 23.22 17.06 -16.44
C ASP A 250 24.26 16.63 -15.40
N ILE A 251 25.24 15.82 -15.83
CA ILE A 251 26.28 15.26 -14.96
C ILE A 251 27.15 16.34 -14.31
N LYS A 252 27.47 17.43 -15.01
CA LYS A 252 28.28 18.53 -14.43
C LYS A 252 27.48 19.28 -13.36
N LYS A 253 26.19 19.51 -13.62
CA LYS A 253 25.28 20.10 -12.62
C LYS A 253 25.15 19.17 -11.41
N LEU A 254 24.98 17.87 -11.64
CA LEU A 254 24.87 16.87 -10.58
C LEU A 254 26.13 16.84 -9.71
N GLU A 255 27.32 16.82 -10.32
CA GLU A 255 28.60 16.90 -9.61
C GLU A 255 28.68 18.15 -8.72
N SER A 256 28.31 19.32 -9.25
CA SER A 256 28.29 20.57 -8.49
C SER A 256 27.28 20.54 -7.33
N GLU A 257 26.07 20.02 -7.54
CA GLU A 257 25.04 19.92 -6.50
C GLU A 257 25.43 18.92 -5.40
N ILE A 258 26.08 17.81 -5.75
CA ILE A 258 26.66 16.88 -4.78
C ILE A 258 27.66 17.62 -3.90
N GLN A 259 28.64 18.31 -4.47
CA GLN A 259 29.64 19.03 -3.68
C GLN A 259 29.01 20.11 -2.79
N ASN A 260 28.14 20.94 -3.37
CA ASN A 260 27.49 22.05 -2.67
C ASN A 260 26.62 21.59 -1.48
N LEU A 261 25.87 20.48 -1.64
CA LEU A 261 25.04 19.95 -0.55
C LEU A 261 25.88 19.24 0.51
N TYR A 262 26.99 18.61 0.15
CA TYR A 262 27.88 17.97 1.10
C TYR A 262 28.57 19.00 2.01
N GLU A 263 29.04 20.12 1.45
CA GLU A 263 29.68 21.19 2.23
C GLU A 263 28.76 21.80 3.30
N LYS A 264 27.45 21.79 3.04
CA LYS A 264 26.41 22.27 3.96
C LYS A 264 25.85 21.17 4.86
N ALA A 265 26.24 19.90 4.64
CA ALA A 265 25.67 18.78 5.35
C ALA A 265 26.18 18.72 6.80
N PRO A 266 25.28 18.72 7.81
CA PRO A 266 25.69 18.58 9.20
C PRO A 266 26.28 17.18 9.48
N ALA A 267 27.12 17.11 10.52
CA ALA A 267 27.92 15.92 10.83
C ALA A 267 27.09 14.63 11.04
N HIS A 268 25.83 14.73 11.50
CA HIS A 268 24.95 13.58 11.70
C HIS A 268 24.38 13.00 10.39
N LYS A 269 24.31 13.81 9.32
CA LYS A 269 23.81 13.41 8.01
C LYS A 269 24.85 12.79 7.09
N LYS A 270 26.15 12.93 7.43
CA LYS A 270 27.26 12.43 6.61
C LYS A 270 27.18 10.94 6.30
N ILE A 271 26.66 10.10 7.22
CA ILE A 271 26.50 8.67 6.96
C ILE A 271 25.45 8.42 5.86
N THR A 272 24.29 9.07 5.96
CA THR A 272 23.26 9.02 4.92
C THR A 272 23.79 9.52 3.58
N TYR A 273 24.61 10.59 3.62
CA TYR A 273 25.27 11.13 2.44
C TYR A 273 26.20 10.10 1.78
N LEU A 274 27.05 9.43 2.56
CA LEU A 274 27.93 8.34 2.10
C LEU A 274 27.13 7.23 1.43
N ASP A 275 25.99 6.83 2.00
CA ASP A 275 25.13 5.82 1.40
C ASP A 275 24.59 6.26 0.04
N VAL A 276 24.18 7.52 -0.12
CA VAL A 276 23.74 8.06 -1.42
C VAL A 276 24.91 8.09 -2.42
N MET A 277 26.12 8.44 -1.99
CA MET A 277 27.31 8.44 -2.86
C MET A 277 27.60 7.07 -3.47
N LYS A 278 27.26 5.96 -2.80
CA LYS A 278 27.40 4.61 -3.38
C LYS A 278 26.50 4.41 -4.61
N TYR A 279 25.36 5.09 -4.67
CA TYR A 279 24.46 5.05 -5.81
C TYR A 279 24.96 5.97 -6.92
N GLU A 280 25.33 7.21 -6.58
CA GLU A 280 25.85 8.17 -7.56
C GLU A 280 27.16 7.69 -8.21
N PHE A 281 28.06 7.05 -7.44
CA PHE A 281 29.30 6.48 -7.95
C PHE A 281 29.07 5.47 -9.08
N LYS A 282 27.97 4.70 -9.05
CA LYS A 282 27.66 3.69 -10.07
C LYS A 282 27.08 4.26 -11.36
N LYS A 283 26.64 5.52 -11.37
CA LYS A 283 25.88 6.08 -12.50
C LYS A 283 26.77 6.48 -13.67
N ASP A 284 27.87 7.17 -13.40
CA ASP A 284 28.75 7.71 -14.45
C ASP A 284 30.21 7.80 -13.95
N PRO A 285 31.20 7.35 -14.74
CA PRO A 285 32.62 7.46 -14.38
C PRO A 285 33.09 8.87 -14.03
N LYS A 286 32.46 9.91 -14.56
CA LYS A 286 32.77 11.32 -14.24
C LYS A 286 32.47 11.65 -12.78
N LEU A 287 31.51 10.97 -12.16
CA LEU A 287 31.16 11.15 -10.76
C LEU A 287 32.12 10.43 -9.81
N HIS A 288 32.98 9.53 -10.31
CA HIS A 288 33.86 8.72 -9.46
C HIS A 288 34.77 9.58 -8.58
N THR A 289 35.35 10.66 -9.12
CA THR A 289 36.29 11.51 -8.38
C THR A 289 35.60 12.22 -7.21
N VAL A 290 34.50 12.94 -7.47
CA VAL A 290 33.78 13.70 -6.42
C VAL A 290 33.22 12.76 -5.35
N THR A 291 32.59 11.65 -5.76
CA THR A 291 31.97 10.71 -4.81
C THR A 291 33.02 9.95 -3.99
N ARG A 292 34.19 9.61 -4.55
CA ARG A 292 35.33 9.03 -3.82
C ARG A 292 35.88 9.98 -2.77
N ASN A 293 36.14 11.23 -3.15
CA ASN A 293 36.72 12.22 -2.24
C ASN A 293 35.81 12.45 -1.03
N ILE A 294 34.51 12.67 -1.29
CA ILE A 294 33.50 12.81 -0.24
C ILE A 294 33.45 11.54 0.64
N ALA A 295 33.47 10.34 0.02
CA ALA A 295 33.45 9.11 0.78
C ALA A 295 34.68 8.96 1.70
N TYR A 296 35.87 9.30 1.21
CA TYR A 296 37.11 9.25 1.99
C TYR A 296 37.09 10.21 3.16
N GLU A 297 36.63 11.44 2.96
CA GLU A 297 36.48 12.41 4.04
C GLU A 297 35.54 11.91 5.13
N ILE A 298 34.36 11.40 4.75
CA ILE A 298 33.38 10.87 5.70
C ILE A 298 33.95 9.67 6.46
N ILE A 299 34.61 8.74 5.75
CA ILE A 299 35.21 7.54 6.35
C ILE A 299 36.33 7.94 7.32
N ALA A 300 37.22 8.84 6.91
CA ALA A 300 38.31 9.32 7.76
C ALA A 300 37.81 10.07 9.00
N GLU A 301 36.73 10.86 8.88
CA GLU A 301 36.12 11.54 10.01
C GLU A 301 35.49 10.55 11.00
N LYS A 302 34.81 9.50 10.51
CA LYS A 302 34.00 8.60 11.35
C LYS A 302 34.73 7.35 11.82
N VAL A 303 35.86 6.95 11.24
CA VAL A 303 36.57 5.69 11.56
C VAL A 303 37.00 5.55 13.02
N SER A 304 37.25 6.66 13.70
CA SER A 304 37.61 6.69 15.13
C SER A 304 36.46 6.16 15.99
N THR A 305 35.23 6.56 15.67
CA THR A 305 34.00 6.22 16.40
C THR A 305 33.24 5.01 15.83
N ARG A 306 33.40 4.72 14.53
CA ARG A 306 32.73 3.65 13.78
C ARG A 306 33.73 2.91 12.90
N SER A 307 34.50 2.01 13.50
CA SER A 307 35.61 1.31 12.84
C SER A 307 35.19 0.53 11.58
N GLU A 308 33.95 0.05 11.56
CA GLU A 308 33.34 -0.74 10.50
C GLU A 308 33.10 0.05 9.21
N ILE A 309 33.07 1.39 9.28
CA ILE A 309 32.85 2.27 8.12
C ILE A 309 33.98 2.14 7.07
N VAL A 310 35.16 1.65 7.48
CA VAL A 310 36.29 1.39 6.57
C VAL A 310 35.92 0.33 5.52
N ASN A 311 34.97 -0.57 5.80
CA ASN A 311 34.49 -1.53 4.81
C ASN A 311 33.83 -0.85 3.61
N GLU A 312 33.38 0.41 3.74
CA GLU A 312 32.72 1.13 2.66
C GLU A 312 33.70 1.55 1.55
N LEU A 313 35.00 1.65 1.86
CA LEU A 313 36.05 1.96 0.87
C LEU A 313 36.05 0.98 -0.32
N LYS A 314 35.65 -0.27 -0.12
CA LYS A 314 35.57 -1.28 -1.18
C LYS A 314 34.58 -0.91 -2.29
N PHE A 315 33.51 -0.18 -1.96
CA PHE A 315 32.49 0.20 -2.95
C PHE A 315 33.02 1.24 -3.92
N PHE A 316 33.89 2.12 -3.45
CA PHE A 316 34.48 3.18 -4.25
C PHE A 316 35.78 2.75 -4.95
N ASN A 317 36.38 1.63 -4.51
CA ASN A 317 37.63 1.07 -5.05
C ASN A 317 37.51 -0.43 -5.39
N PRO A 318 36.56 -0.82 -6.25
CA PRO A 318 36.29 -2.24 -6.51
C PRO A 318 37.47 -3.00 -7.12
N ASN A 319 38.36 -2.31 -7.83
CA ASN A 319 39.49 -2.91 -8.54
C ASN A 319 40.84 -2.67 -7.84
N ASP A 320 40.85 -2.07 -6.65
CA ASP A 320 42.09 -1.79 -5.92
C ASP A 320 42.37 -2.89 -4.88
N GLU A 321 43.21 -3.86 -5.27
CA GLU A 321 43.59 -4.96 -4.37
C GLU A 321 44.35 -4.51 -3.13
N VAL A 322 45.06 -3.38 -3.19
CA VAL A 322 45.86 -2.87 -2.08
C VAL A 322 44.92 -2.34 -0.99
N ILE A 323 43.94 -1.53 -1.38
CA ILE A 323 42.90 -1.03 -0.47
C ILE A 323 42.14 -2.19 0.18
N LEU A 324 41.78 -3.22 -0.59
CA LEU A 324 41.08 -4.39 -0.04
C LEU A 324 41.92 -5.14 1.02
N LYS A 325 43.23 -5.30 0.78
CA LYS A 325 44.16 -5.88 1.75
C LYS A 325 44.28 -5.02 3.01
N ASP A 326 44.35 -3.70 2.85
CA ASP A 326 44.49 -2.78 3.98
C ASP A 326 43.22 -2.68 4.82
N ILE A 327 42.02 -2.72 4.21
CA ILE A 327 40.74 -2.87 4.94
C ILE A 327 40.78 -4.13 5.81
N SER A 328 41.26 -5.27 5.27
CA SER A 328 41.36 -6.51 6.03
C SER A 328 42.35 -6.39 7.19
N ARG A 329 43.55 -5.82 6.95
CA ARG A 329 44.58 -5.60 7.98
C ARG A 329 44.08 -4.71 9.11
N PHE A 330 43.41 -3.61 8.79
CA PHE A 330 42.83 -2.68 9.76
C PHE A 330 41.85 -3.40 10.71
N LYS A 331 40.97 -4.24 10.15
CA LYS A 331 40.01 -5.03 10.94
C LYS A 331 40.69 -6.05 11.85
N THR A 332 41.66 -6.80 11.33
CA THR A 332 42.37 -7.82 12.12
C THR A 332 43.24 -7.19 13.21
N GLY A 333 43.88 -6.05 12.93
CA GLY A 333 44.68 -5.30 13.89
C GLY A 333 43.87 -4.80 15.08
N ARG A 334 42.69 -4.22 14.83
CA ARG A 334 41.79 -3.76 15.91
C ARG A 334 41.22 -4.92 16.74
N ASN A 335 40.86 -6.04 16.11
CA ASN A 335 40.36 -7.22 16.84
C ASN A 335 41.39 -7.83 17.80
N LYS A 336 42.69 -7.66 17.54
CA LYS A 336 43.74 -8.06 18.49
C LYS A 336 43.86 -7.09 19.67
N MET A 337 43.62 -5.79 19.44
CA MET A 337 43.71 -4.74 20.45
C MET A 337 42.57 -4.78 21.49
N PHE A 338 41.40 -5.31 21.13
CA PHE A 338 40.25 -5.51 22.04
C PHE A 338 40.24 -6.88 22.74
N ARG A 339 41.20 -7.76 22.45
CA ARG A 339 41.31 -9.12 23.03
C ARG A 339 42.33 -9.23 24.17
N ASN A 340 43.07 -8.16 24.42
CA ASN A 340 43.91 -7.96 25.61
C ASN A 340 43.26 -6.87 26.47
#